data_AF-A0A7W6VE33-F1
#
_entry.id   AF-A0A7W6VE33-F1
#
_cell.length_a   1.000
_cell.length_b   1.000
_cell.length_c   1.000
_cell.angle_alpha   90.00
_cell.angle_beta   90.00
_cell.angle_gamma   90.00
#
_symmetry.space_group_name_H-M   'P 1'
#
loop_
_entity.id
_entity.type
_entity.pdbx_description
1 polymer ?
#
loop_
_entity_poly.entity_id
_entity_poly.type
_entity_poly.pdbx_seq_one_letter_code
_entity_poly.pdbx_strand_id
1 'polypeptide(L)' 'TPVTITANTTYVASYHTTGAYVATNNFFTTAITNGPLTATASGNGVYAYGGSATTGLFPNATFNSANYYADVIFRPQLAA' A
#
# COMPACT_ATOMS: atom_id res chain seq x y z
N THR A 1 -6.60 12.03 -10.60
CA THR A 1 -7.97 11.49 -10.82
C THR A 1 -8.15 10.25 -9.96
N PRO A 2 -9.38 9.87 -9.57
CA PRO A 2 -9.61 8.59 -8.88
C PRO A 2 -9.26 7.39 -9.78
N VAL A 3 -8.84 6.28 -9.17
CA VAL A 3 -8.56 5.01 -9.85
C VAL A 3 -9.64 4.00 -9.48
N THR A 4 -10.35 3.48 -10.47
CA THR A 4 -11.34 2.41 -10.27
C THR A 4 -10.63 1.08 -10.02
N ILE A 5 -11.07 0.36 -8.99
CA ILE A 5 -10.54 -0.96 -8.63
C ILE A 5 -11.64 -2.01 -8.66
N THR A 6 -11.27 -3.26 -8.93
CA THR A 6 -12.18 -4.40 -8.88
C THR A 6 -12.23 -4.99 -7.47
N ALA A 7 -13.41 -5.46 -7.06
CA ALA A 7 -13.56 -6.18 -5.80
C ALA A 7 -12.69 -7.44 -5.78
N ASN A 8 -12.29 -7.88 -4.58
CA ASN A 8 -11.50 -9.10 -4.36
C ASN A 8 -10.18 -9.16 -5.15
N THR A 9 -9.61 -8.00 -5.46
CA THR A 9 -8.35 -7.88 -6.19
C THR A 9 -7.35 -7.13 -5.32
N THR A 10 -6.13 -7.65 -5.20
CA THR A 10 -5.06 -7.00 -4.43
C THR A 10 -4.42 -5.89 -5.25
N TYR A 11 -4.36 -4.70 -4.67
CA TYR A 11 -3.64 -3.56 -5.22
C TYR A 11 -2.55 -3.10 -4.26
N VAL A 12 -1.53 -2.43 -4.81
CA VAL A 12 -0.46 -1.79 -4.02
C VAL A 12 -0.65 -0.29 -4.09
N ALA A 13 -0.84 0.33 -2.93
CA ALA A 13 -0.71 1.77 -2.76
C ALA A 13 0.73 2.08 -2.33
N SER A 14 1.43 2.91 -3.09
CA SER A 14 2.80 3.32 -2.79
C SER A 14 3.02 4.79 -3.10
N TYR A 15 4.07 5.35 -2.51
CA TYR A 15 4.57 6.69 -2.83
C TYR A 15 6.08 6.63 -3.01
N HIS A 16 6.63 7.64 -3.67
CA HIS A 16 8.07 7.83 -3.80
C HIS A 16 8.49 9.03 -2.96
N THR A 17 9.62 8.92 -2.26
CA THR A 17 10.26 10.02 -1.54
C THR A 17 11.75 10.03 -1.84
N THR A 18 12.33 11.22 -1.99
CA THR A 18 13.78 11.43 -2.04
C THR A 18 14.37 11.77 -0.67
N GLY A 19 13.52 11.93 0.35
CA GLY A 19 13.90 12.25 1.72
C GLY A 19 13.73 11.06 2.65
N ALA A 20 13.61 11.34 3.94
CA ALA A 20 13.31 10.32 4.93
C ALA A 20 11.89 9.75 4.74
N TYR A 21 11.73 8.48 5.08
CA TYR A 21 10.43 7.83 5.27
C TYR A 21 10.32 7.37 6.72
N VAL A 22 9.08 7.17 7.17
CA VAL A 22 8.80 6.59 8.48
C VAL A 22 8.34 5.15 8.29
N ALA A 23 8.80 4.26 9.15
CA ALA A 23 8.40 2.86 9.15
C ALA A 23 8.11 2.38 10.57
N THR A 24 7.03 1.62 10.71
CA THR A 24 6.75 0.84 11.91
C THR A 24 6.87 -0.64 11.59
N ASN A 25 7.88 -1.29 12.14
CA ASN A 25 8.11 -2.73 11.97
C ASN A 25 7.05 -3.56 12.70
N ASN A 26 6.85 -4.81 12.25
CA ASN A 26 5.90 -5.77 12.83
C ASN A 26 4.42 -5.30 12.84
N PHE A 27 4.08 -4.27 12.06
CA PHE A 27 2.73 -3.71 12.04
C PHE A 27 1.73 -4.65 11.37
N PHE A 28 2.05 -5.15 10.17
CA PHE A 28 1.20 -6.11 9.44
C PHE A 28 1.49 -7.56 9.84
N THR A 29 1.68 -7.84 11.13
CA THR A 29 1.76 -9.22 11.64
C THR A 29 0.39 -9.92 11.60
N THR A 30 -0.68 -9.12 11.59
CA THR A 30 -2.05 -9.54 11.34
C THR A 30 -2.66 -8.67 10.23
N ALA A 31 -3.75 -9.13 9.62
CA ALA A 31 -4.45 -8.37 8.59
C ALA A 31 -5.22 -7.22 9.26
N ILE A 32 -5.22 -6.05 8.61
CA ILE A 32 -5.95 -4.88 9.09
C ILE A 32 -7.07 -4.58 8.11
N THR A 33 -8.31 -4.57 8.60
CA THR A 33 -9.50 -4.28 7.80
C THR A 33 -10.08 -2.94 8.21
N ASN A 34 -10.36 -2.09 7.22
CA ASN A 34 -11.07 -0.83 7.40
C ASN A 34 -12.18 -0.73 6.35
N GLY A 35 -13.43 -0.95 6.80
CA GLY A 35 -14.58 -1.07 5.92
C GLY A 35 -14.36 -2.18 4.86
N PRO A 36 -14.52 -1.88 3.56
CA PRO A 36 -14.39 -2.86 2.50
C PRO A 36 -12.95 -3.15 2.05
N LEU A 37 -11.95 -2.47 2.64
CA LEU A 37 -10.54 -2.68 2.33
C LEU A 37 -9.86 -3.50 3.42
N THR A 38 -9.03 -4.46 3.01
CA THR A 38 -8.18 -5.24 3.91
C THR A 38 -6.72 -5.14 3.43
N ALA A 39 -5.86 -4.66 4.31
CA ALA A 39 -4.42 -4.76 4.18
C ALA A 39 -3.98 -6.15 4.68
N THR A 40 -3.35 -6.96 3.83
CA THR A 40 -2.99 -8.34 4.15
C THR A 40 -1.86 -8.42 5.18
N ALA A 41 -1.83 -9.49 5.97
CA ALA A 41 -0.72 -9.77 6.89
C ALA A 41 0.54 -10.25 6.15
N SER A 42 0.35 -11.08 5.12
CA SER A 42 1.43 -11.62 4.30
C SER A 42 1.56 -10.80 3.01
N GLY A 43 2.82 -10.59 2.58
CA GLY A 43 3.13 -9.88 1.34
C GLY A 43 2.92 -8.35 1.39
N ASN A 44 2.59 -7.80 2.56
CA ASN A 44 2.44 -6.35 2.77
C ASN A 44 3.71 -5.75 3.39
N GLY A 45 3.76 -4.43 3.52
CA GLY A 45 4.99 -3.71 3.84
C GLY A 45 5.98 -3.78 2.70
N VAL A 46 5.48 -3.51 1.49
CA VAL A 46 6.27 -3.55 0.27
C VAL A 46 7.08 -2.26 0.09
N TYR A 47 8.27 -2.39 -0.48
CA TYR A 47 9.14 -1.27 -0.85
C TYR A 47 9.97 -1.61 -2.10
N ALA A 48 10.59 -0.58 -2.66
CA ALA A 48 11.67 -0.68 -3.64
C ALA A 48 12.60 0.54 -3.46
N TYR A 49 13.88 0.38 -3.78
CA TYR A 49 14.83 1.48 -3.84
C TYR A 49 15.05 1.93 -5.29
N GLY A 50 15.18 3.25 -5.49
CA GLY A 50 15.36 3.87 -6.79
C GLY A 50 14.10 4.52 -7.34
N GLY A 51 14.06 4.69 -8.66
CA GLY A 51 13.02 5.47 -9.34
C GLY A 51 13.30 6.97 -9.30
N SER A 52 12.32 7.74 -9.74
CA SER A 52 12.34 9.20 -9.64
C SER A 52 10.96 9.73 -9.29
N ALA A 53 10.88 11.02 -8.98
CA ALA A 53 9.60 11.69 -8.72
C ALA A 53 8.61 11.59 -9.89
N THR A 54 9.09 11.38 -11.12
CA THR A 54 8.26 11.30 -12.35
C THR A 54 8.20 9.89 -12.94
N THR A 55 9.03 8.98 -12.46
CA THR A 55 9.10 7.58 -12.93
C THR A 55 9.20 6.67 -11.72
N GLY A 56 8.03 6.32 -11.18
CA GLY A 56 7.95 5.39 -10.06
C GLY A 56 8.42 3.98 -10.45
N LEU A 57 8.83 3.22 -9.44
CA LEU A 57 9.07 1.79 -9.55
C LEU A 57 7.96 1.03 -8.83
N PHE A 58 7.58 -0.13 -9.37
CA PHE A 58 6.65 -1.00 -8.66
C PHE A 58 7.38 -1.70 -7.51
N PRO A 59 6.90 -1.58 -6.25
CA PRO A 59 7.51 -2.26 -5.11
C PRO A 59 7.50 -3.79 -5.27
N ASN A 60 8.63 -4.43 -5.00
CA ASN A 60 8.79 -5.89 -5.15
C ASN A 60 9.52 -6.58 -3.99
N ALA A 61 9.94 -5.82 -2.98
CA ALA A 61 10.58 -6.34 -1.77
C ALA A 61 9.70 -6.08 -0.55
N THR A 62 9.86 -6.88 0.50
CA THR A 62 9.22 -6.66 1.81
C THR A 62 10.27 -6.72 2.91
N PHE A 63 9.98 -6.09 4.04
CA PHE A 63 10.81 -6.19 5.22
C PHE A 63 9.95 -6.13 6.48
N ASN A 64 10.08 -7.14 7.33
CA ASN A 64 9.59 -7.18 8.71
C ASN A 64 8.12 -6.72 8.90
N SER A 65 7.23 -7.09 7.97
CA SER A 65 5.81 -6.69 7.96
C SER A 65 5.59 -5.19 8.25
N ALA A 66 6.46 -4.33 7.71
CA ALA A 66 6.51 -2.93 8.07
C ALA A 66 5.33 -2.12 7.50
N ASN A 67 4.92 -1.07 8.21
CA ASN A 67 4.02 -0.05 7.68
C ASN A 67 4.80 1.20 7.30
N TYR A 68 4.74 1.60 6.04
CA TYR A 68 5.40 2.79 5.48
C TYR A 68 4.47 4.01 5.35
N TYR A 69 3.27 3.95 5.92
CA TYR A 69 2.29 5.03 5.99
C TYR A 69 1.82 5.57 4.62
N ALA A 70 1.72 4.69 3.62
CA ALA A 70 0.94 4.97 2.43
C ALA A 70 -0.56 4.77 2.76
N ASP A 71 -1.38 5.79 2.55
CA ASP A 71 -2.81 5.77 2.87
C ASP A 71 -3.66 6.04 1.62
N VAL A 72 -4.92 5.59 1.64
CA VAL A 72 -5.86 5.71 0.53
C VAL A 72 -7.21 6.26 1.01
N ILE A 73 -7.79 7.14 0.21
CA ILE A 73 -9.19 7.53 0.38
C ILE A 73 -10.02 6.63 -0.52
N PHE A 74 -10.83 5.76 0.08
CA PHE A 74 -11.70 4.85 -0.65
C PHE A 74 -13.13 5.36 -0.74
N ARG A 75 -13.73 5.27 -1.93
CA ARG A 75 -15.14 5.58 -2.16
C ARG A 75 -15.80 4.35 -2.78
N PRO A 76 -16.61 3.59 -2.02
CA PRO A 76 -17.34 2.47 -2.59
C PRO A 76 -18.30 2.98 -3.67
N GLN A 77 -18.27 2.33 -4.83
CA GLN A 77 -19.34 2.50 -5.80
C GLN A 77 -20.50 1.60 -5.35
N LEU A 78 -21.67 2.20 -5.11
CA LEU A 78 -22.88 1.43 -4.80
C LEU A 78 -23.17 0.49 -5.98
N ALA A 79 -23.42 -0.79 -5.68
CA ALA A 79 -23.98 -1.68 -6.67
C ALA A 79 -25.37 -1.12 -7.07
N ALA A 80 -25.62 -1.05 -8.38
CA ALA A 80 -26.94 -0.71 -8.91
C ALA A 80 -27.96 -1.81 -8.62
#